data_AF-A0A5C8ZLN1-F1
#
_entry.id   AF-A0A5C8ZLN1-F1
#
_cell.length_a   1.000
_cell.length_b   1.000
_cell.length_c   1.000
_cell.angle_alpha   90.00
_cell.angle_beta   90.00
_cell.angle_gamma   90.00
#
_symmetry.space_group_name_H-M   'P 1'
#
loop_
_entity.id
_entity.type
_entity.pdbx_description
1 polymer ?
#
loop_
_entity_poly.entity_id
_entity_poly.type
_entity_poly.pdbx_seq_one_letter_code
_entity_poly.pdbx_strand_id
1 'polypeptide(L)'
;MQKTPEENSILFKFRNSQELYLPDIWDKVFAHNSIIHDVEIIVEEKIKKGEHIVLKYVVQLLSHTQSPSLYELKRDEILSSMWELVDLYRSRYPDPEIEVRLLEDLYKYSNTDGEPRRVHIAEAVRDVGSLEALPTLEAILFDNATTVQTKKAISDAVDAATPGSIEAFLATAEFGARKEFVQLIADAIVEVKNRGESPPKNPVSGNKSQDQSIEHLPEIRNAAMELDRARNYLAQSDNVTAIASMRRGAEALGKHLYRTVGLEERGKPANKMLLNDLMKPVKDSNVPDVFKLCLESLQLFGNFSSHDQDGGHDHLNARITEAIIILYEESLGMYQNWIRTGNPSAKSR
;
A
#
# COMPACT_ATOMS: atom_id res chain seq x y z
N MET A 1 33.72 17.87 19.10
CA MET A 1 34.29 18.99 18.33
C MET A 1 33.88 20.29 18.98
N GLN A 2 34.72 21.32 18.99
CA GLN A 2 34.29 22.65 19.43
C GLN A 2 33.38 23.27 18.38
N LYS A 3 32.24 23.81 18.80
CA LYS A 3 31.27 24.49 17.93
C LYS A 3 31.80 25.86 17.50
N THR A 4 31.52 26.24 16.27
CA THR A 4 31.89 27.56 15.74
C THR A 4 31.10 28.69 16.45
N PRO A 5 31.58 29.95 16.40
CA PRO A 5 30.81 31.09 16.91
C PRO A 5 29.42 31.23 16.26
N GLU A 6 29.32 30.89 14.97
CA GLU A 6 28.06 30.89 14.22
C GLU A 6 27.09 29.82 14.73
N GLU A 7 27.57 28.58 14.89
CA GLU A 7 26.80 27.46 15.45
C GLU A 7 26.28 27.76 16.86
N ASN A 8 27.13 28.34 17.72
CA ASN A 8 26.72 28.77 19.05
C ASN A 8 25.67 29.89 19.02
N SER A 9 25.76 30.82 18.06
CA SER A 9 24.78 31.88 17.84
C SER A 9 23.42 31.32 17.40
N ILE A 10 23.42 30.33 16.50
CA ILE A 10 22.20 29.63 16.06
C ILE A 10 21.53 28.93 17.25
N LEU A 11 22.28 28.13 18.01
CA LEU A 11 21.76 27.44 19.20
C LEU A 11 21.23 28.40 20.26
N PHE A 12 21.92 29.53 20.48
CA PHE A 12 21.46 30.55 21.40
C PHE A 12 20.12 31.15 20.97
N LYS A 13 19.98 31.50 19.69
CA LYS A 13 18.70 32.01 19.15
C LYS A 13 17.61 30.96 19.29
N PHE A 14 17.90 29.71 18.91
CA PHE A 14 16.92 28.63 18.95
C PHE A 14 16.39 28.35 20.37
N ARG A 15 17.24 28.45 21.40
CA ARG A 15 16.82 28.30 22.81
C ARG A 15 15.91 29.44 23.28
N ASN A 16 16.24 30.67 22.91
CA ASN A 16 15.61 31.86 23.47
C ASN A 16 14.42 32.39 22.65
N SER A 17 14.28 31.96 21.39
CA SER A 17 13.13 32.32 20.57
C SER A 17 11.85 31.69 21.12
N GLN A 18 10.85 32.53 21.38
CA GLN A 18 9.49 32.09 21.74
C GLN A 18 8.67 31.65 20.52
N GLU A 19 9.06 32.11 19.34
CA GLU A 19 8.41 31.79 18.07
C GLU A 19 9.39 31.03 17.16
N LEU A 20 9.38 29.69 17.23
CA LEU A 20 10.12 28.82 16.31
C LEU A 20 9.45 28.69 14.92
N TYR A 21 8.63 29.69 14.56
CA TYR A 21 7.92 29.76 13.30
C TYR A 21 8.74 30.41 12.18
N LEU A 22 9.93 30.94 12.47
CA LEU A 22 10.74 31.67 11.49
C LEU A 22 11.55 30.69 10.60
N PRO A 23 11.24 30.60 9.29
CA PRO A 23 11.92 29.68 8.37
C PRO A 23 13.44 29.87 8.32
N ASP A 24 13.90 31.12 8.38
CA ASP A 24 15.32 31.48 8.26
C ASP A 24 16.24 30.87 9.32
N ILE A 25 15.70 30.55 10.51
CA ILE A 25 16.49 29.92 11.57
C ILE A 25 16.62 28.42 11.30
N TRP A 26 15.55 27.78 10.84
CA TRP A 26 15.55 26.36 10.49
C TRP A 26 16.47 26.07 9.30
N ASP A 27 16.45 26.91 8.27
CA ASP A 27 17.36 26.78 7.12
C ASP A 27 18.83 26.81 7.56
N LYS A 28 19.16 27.67 8.53
CA LYS A 28 20.50 27.72 9.13
C LYS A 28 20.81 26.47 9.93
N VAL A 29 19.86 25.96 10.73
CA VAL A 29 20.07 24.70 11.47
C VAL A 29 20.41 23.55 10.52
N PHE A 30 19.63 23.38 9.46
CA PHE A 30 19.84 22.28 8.50
C PHE A 30 21.08 22.46 7.62
N ALA A 31 21.64 23.67 7.53
CA ALA A 31 22.96 23.89 6.93
C ALA A 31 24.13 23.41 7.80
N HIS A 32 23.91 23.15 9.10
CA HIS A 32 24.95 22.80 10.06
C HIS A 32 24.66 21.46 10.77
N ASN A 33 25.05 20.34 10.15
CA ASN A 33 24.88 18.99 10.71
C ASN A 33 25.49 18.80 12.12
N SER A 34 26.54 19.55 12.44
CA SER A 34 27.23 19.51 13.74
C SER A 34 26.36 19.91 14.95
N ILE A 35 25.29 20.67 14.74
CA ILE A 35 24.40 21.17 15.80
C ILE A 35 22.99 20.56 15.77
N ILE A 36 22.69 19.71 14.79
CA ILE A 36 21.35 19.14 14.60
C ILE A 36 20.85 18.39 15.85
N HIS A 37 21.69 17.58 16.48
CA HIS A 37 21.32 16.86 17.71
C HIS A 37 21.14 17.79 18.92
N ASP A 38 21.85 18.92 18.98
CA ASP A 38 21.59 19.90 20.04
C ASP A 38 20.23 20.58 19.84
N VAL A 39 19.87 20.86 18.59
CA VAL A 39 18.57 21.44 18.24
C VAL A 39 17.45 20.45 18.55
N GLU A 40 17.62 19.17 18.22
CA GLU A 40 16.71 18.08 18.59
C GLU A 40 16.37 18.09 20.09
N ILE A 41 17.38 18.13 20.95
CA ILE A 41 17.17 18.18 22.41
C ILE A 41 16.38 19.44 22.82
N ILE A 42 16.71 20.60 22.24
CA ILE A 42 16.00 21.85 22.53
C ILE A 42 14.53 21.79 22.08
N VAL A 43 14.28 21.24 20.89
CA VAL A 43 12.93 21.04 20.33
C VAL A 43 12.11 20.14 21.24
N GLU A 44 12.67 19.01 21.68
CA GLU A 44 11.99 18.10 22.61
C GLU A 44 11.61 18.79 23.92
N GLU A 45 12.55 19.52 24.53
CA GLU A 45 12.29 20.24 25.78
C GLU A 45 11.18 21.27 25.63
N LYS A 46 11.13 21.96 24.49
CA LYS A 46 10.09 22.95 24.17
C LYS A 46 8.73 22.29 23.98
N ILE A 47 8.66 21.19 23.22
CA ILE A 47 7.41 20.43 23.05
C ILE A 47 6.90 19.92 24.40
N LYS A 48 7.78 19.37 25.25
CA LYS A 48 7.44 18.91 26.60
C LYS A 48 6.91 20.04 27.50
N LYS A 49 7.30 21.29 27.25
CA LYS A 49 6.78 22.49 27.93
C LYS A 49 5.47 23.03 27.33
N GLY A 50 4.94 22.38 26.29
CA GLY A 50 3.73 22.80 25.59
C GLY A 50 3.94 23.90 24.56
N GLU A 51 5.19 24.20 24.19
CA GLU A 51 5.46 25.13 23.09
C GLU A 51 5.09 24.48 21.76
N HIS A 52 4.41 25.25 20.90
CA HIS A 52 4.06 24.80 19.57
C HIS A 52 5.23 24.94 18.60
N ILE A 53 5.54 23.87 17.88
CA ILE A 53 6.55 23.83 16.82
C ILE A 53 5.87 23.32 15.55
N VAL A 54 6.13 23.98 14.42
CA VAL A 54 5.54 23.59 13.13
C VAL A 54 5.98 22.18 12.76
N LEU A 55 5.01 21.32 12.46
CA LEU A 55 5.22 19.89 12.23
C LEU A 55 6.23 19.59 11.12
N LYS A 56 6.20 20.36 10.01
CA LYS A 56 7.17 20.27 8.92
C LYS A 56 8.62 20.31 9.40
N TYR A 57 8.95 21.20 10.34
CA TYR A 57 10.32 21.30 10.87
C TYR A 57 10.68 20.15 11.80
N VAL A 58 9.69 19.62 12.53
CA VAL A 58 9.88 18.39 13.32
C VAL A 58 10.19 17.21 12.39
N VAL A 59 9.46 17.05 11.29
CA VAL A 59 9.71 16.00 10.30
C VAL A 59 11.09 16.16 9.64
N GLN A 60 11.49 17.38 9.27
CA GLN A 60 12.84 17.63 8.77
C GLN A 60 13.91 17.32 9.83
N LEU A 61 13.65 17.57 11.11
CA LEU A 61 14.59 17.20 12.16
C LEU A 61 14.69 15.68 12.33
N LEU A 62 13.55 14.99 12.29
CA LEU A 62 13.46 13.52 12.32
C LEU A 62 14.17 12.88 11.12
N SER A 63 14.07 13.46 9.92
CA SER A 63 14.75 12.94 8.74
C SER A 63 16.27 12.92 8.89
N HIS A 64 16.83 13.89 9.64
CA HIS A 64 18.27 13.98 9.90
C HIS A 64 18.73 13.20 11.12
N THR A 65 17.91 13.14 12.18
CA THR A 65 18.30 12.61 13.49
C THR A 65 17.85 11.18 13.73
N GLN A 66 16.75 10.77 13.08
CA GLN A 66 16.08 9.49 13.33
C GLN A 66 15.69 9.30 14.81
N SER A 67 15.38 10.41 15.51
CA SER A 67 15.15 10.45 16.94
C SER A 67 13.82 9.80 17.37
N PRO A 68 13.85 8.67 18.12
CA PRO A 68 12.62 8.02 18.57
C PRO A 68 11.84 8.86 19.58
N SER A 69 12.53 9.56 20.49
CA SER A 69 11.89 10.37 21.52
C SER A 69 11.13 11.56 20.94
N LEU A 70 11.71 12.24 19.94
CA LEU A 70 11.03 13.32 19.23
C LEU A 70 9.84 12.79 18.42
N TYR A 71 9.98 11.63 17.79
CA TYR A 71 8.90 11.00 17.04
C TYR A 71 7.71 10.68 17.94
N GLU A 72 7.94 10.01 19.07
CA GLU A 72 6.86 9.67 20.02
C GLU A 72 6.09 10.90 20.53
N LEU A 73 6.76 12.04 20.73
CA LEU A 73 6.11 13.28 21.17
C LEU A 73 5.14 13.86 20.12
N LYS A 74 5.34 13.57 18.83
CA LYS A 74 4.58 14.13 17.72
C LYS A 74 3.93 13.09 16.83
N ARG A 75 4.00 11.81 17.21
CA ARG A 75 3.57 10.66 16.44
C ARG A 75 2.14 10.82 15.93
N ASP A 76 1.20 11.10 16.82
CA ASP A 76 -0.22 11.22 16.44
C ASP A 76 -0.46 12.38 15.46
N GLU A 77 0.23 13.52 15.64
CA GLU A 77 0.15 14.66 14.72
C GLU A 77 0.73 14.30 13.35
N ILE A 78 1.91 13.64 13.31
CA ILE A 78 2.56 13.17 12.08
C ILE A 78 1.67 12.18 11.33
N LEU A 79 1.16 11.16 12.03
CA LEU A 79 0.33 10.11 11.45
C LEU A 79 -1.04 10.61 10.98
N SER A 80 -1.46 11.80 11.42
CA SER A 80 -2.68 12.48 10.95
C SER A 80 -2.45 13.43 9.77
N SER A 81 -1.20 13.79 9.47
CA SER A 81 -0.84 14.70 8.38
C SER A 81 -0.18 13.95 7.23
N MET A 82 -0.94 13.76 6.14
CA MET A 82 -0.47 13.00 4.97
C MET A 82 0.83 13.56 4.36
N TRP A 83 0.98 14.89 4.25
CA TRP A 83 2.18 15.50 3.67
C TRP A 83 3.42 15.18 4.51
N GLU A 84 3.28 15.30 5.83
CA GLU A 84 4.37 15.10 6.76
C GLU A 84 4.72 13.61 6.89
N LEU A 85 3.71 12.75 6.76
CA LEU A 85 3.88 11.31 6.68
C LEU A 85 4.64 10.88 5.41
N VAL A 86 4.30 11.47 4.25
CA VAL A 86 5.01 11.23 2.98
C VAL A 86 6.48 11.67 3.07
N ASP A 87 6.74 12.86 3.61
CA ASP A 87 8.09 13.40 3.76
C ASP A 87 8.93 12.53 4.73
N LEU A 88 8.35 12.15 5.87
CA LEU A 88 9.01 11.27 6.84
C LEU A 88 9.30 9.89 6.24
N TYR A 89 8.35 9.34 5.48
CA TYR A 89 8.52 8.06 4.80
C TYR A 89 9.66 8.11 3.76
N ARG A 90 9.70 9.15 2.91
CA ARG A 90 10.78 9.37 1.93
C ARG A 90 12.15 9.49 2.59
N SER A 91 12.21 9.99 3.82
CA SER A 91 13.46 10.01 4.61
C SER A 91 13.92 8.65 5.13
N ARG A 92 13.13 7.58 4.90
CA ARG A 92 13.35 6.21 5.36
C ARG A 92 13.36 6.10 6.88
N TYR A 93 12.49 6.86 7.55
CA TYR A 93 12.30 6.72 8.99
C TYR A 93 11.84 5.30 9.33
N PRO A 94 12.43 4.62 10.33
CA PRO A 94 12.24 3.19 10.56
C PRO A 94 10.95 2.87 11.34
N ASP A 95 9.80 3.27 10.82
CA ASP A 95 8.48 2.88 11.34
C ASP A 95 7.62 2.24 10.23
N PRO A 96 7.33 0.92 10.31
CA PRO A 96 6.50 0.25 9.32
C PRO A 96 5.04 0.73 9.29
N GLU A 97 4.52 1.32 10.37
CA GLU A 97 3.15 1.87 10.39
C GLU A 97 2.97 3.01 9.39
N ILE A 98 4.05 3.76 9.12
CA ILE A 98 4.05 4.84 8.13
C ILE A 98 3.71 4.28 6.74
N GLU A 99 4.39 3.22 6.32
CA GLU A 99 4.13 2.59 5.02
C GLU A 99 2.72 2.01 4.97
N VAL A 100 2.29 1.34 6.03
CA VAL A 100 0.93 0.78 6.11
C VAL A 100 -0.09 1.89 5.86
N ARG A 101 -0.10 2.96 6.66
CA ARG A 101 -1.05 4.06 6.53
C ARG A 101 -1.04 4.72 5.15
N LEU A 102 0.15 4.94 4.59
CA LEU A 102 0.28 5.47 3.23
C LEU A 102 -0.37 4.55 2.20
N LEU A 103 -0.21 3.23 2.33
CA LEU A 103 -0.85 2.27 1.43
C LEU A 103 -2.38 2.22 1.61
N GLU A 104 -2.90 2.38 2.83
CA GLU A 104 -4.34 2.46 3.08
C GLU A 104 -4.94 3.70 2.41
N ASP A 105 -4.31 4.87 2.62
CA ASP A 105 -4.72 6.13 1.98
C ASP A 105 -4.60 6.04 0.46
N LEU A 106 -3.50 5.49 -0.05
CA LEU A 106 -3.31 5.30 -1.49
C LEU A 106 -4.41 4.43 -2.09
N TYR A 107 -4.80 3.34 -1.42
CA TYR A 107 -5.89 2.48 -1.87
C TYR A 107 -7.22 3.23 -1.86
N LYS A 108 -7.55 3.89 -0.75
CA LYS A 108 -8.78 4.68 -0.56
C LYS A 108 -8.94 5.75 -1.63
N TYR A 109 -7.87 6.48 -1.94
CA TYR A 109 -7.92 7.59 -2.89
C TYR A 109 -7.63 7.18 -4.34
N SER A 110 -7.25 5.92 -4.59
CA SER A 110 -6.84 5.46 -5.92
C SER A 110 -7.88 5.76 -7.00
N ASN A 111 -9.17 5.62 -6.68
CA ASN A 111 -10.30 5.82 -7.61
C ASN A 111 -10.73 7.28 -7.81
N THR A 112 -10.11 8.26 -7.14
CA THR A 112 -10.49 9.68 -7.24
C THR A 112 -9.51 10.45 -8.11
N ASP A 113 -9.92 10.89 -9.30
CA ASP A 113 -8.98 11.51 -10.26
C ASP A 113 -8.46 12.88 -9.83
N GLY A 114 -9.27 13.65 -9.12
CA GLY A 114 -8.91 14.97 -8.61
C GLY A 114 -8.12 14.95 -7.31
N GLU A 115 -7.77 13.78 -6.75
CA GLU A 115 -7.08 13.69 -5.47
C GLU A 115 -5.55 13.69 -5.66
N PRO A 116 -4.84 14.81 -5.43
CA PRO A 116 -3.39 14.88 -5.62
C PRO A 116 -2.61 13.94 -4.68
N ARG A 117 -3.18 13.59 -3.52
CA ARG A 117 -2.52 12.71 -2.52
C ARG A 117 -2.08 11.39 -3.12
N ARG A 118 -2.92 10.77 -3.95
CA ARG A 118 -2.63 9.45 -4.55
C ARG A 118 -1.31 9.47 -5.33
N VAL A 119 -1.01 10.57 -6.02
CA VAL A 119 0.20 10.71 -6.83
C VAL A 119 1.42 10.80 -5.91
N HIS A 120 1.39 11.68 -4.92
CA HIS A 120 2.53 11.86 -4.00
C HIS A 120 2.82 10.61 -3.17
N ILE A 121 1.78 9.90 -2.74
CA ILE A 121 1.97 8.64 -2.01
C ILE A 121 2.55 7.57 -2.95
N ALA A 122 2.00 7.42 -4.17
CA ALA A 122 2.51 6.45 -5.14
C ALA A 122 3.98 6.72 -5.53
N GLU A 123 4.36 7.99 -5.70
CA GLU A 123 5.75 8.39 -5.90
C GLU A 123 6.62 8.00 -4.70
N ALA A 124 6.18 8.29 -3.48
CA ALA A 124 6.93 7.94 -2.27
C ALA A 124 7.12 6.42 -2.15
N VAL A 125 6.09 5.62 -2.41
CA VAL A 125 6.19 4.15 -2.45
C VAL A 125 7.10 3.68 -3.59
N ARG A 126 7.02 4.27 -4.78
CA ARG A 126 7.98 3.99 -5.87
C ARG A 126 9.42 4.24 -5.44
N ASP A 127 9.67 5.30 -4.68
CA ASP A 127 11.02 5.72 -4.31
C ASP A 127 11.60 4.92 -3.12
N VAL A 128 10.78 4.58 -2.11
CA VAL A 128 11.25 3.97 -0.84
C VAL A 128 10.43 2.77 -0.32
N GLY A 129 9.35 2.41 -1.02
CA GLY A 129 8.56 1.17 -0.90
C GLY A 129 9.30 -0.12 -0.54
N SER A 130 8.76 -0.84 0.43
CA SER A 130 9.11 -2.23 0.73
C SER A 130 8.32 -3.21 -0.14
N LEU A 131 8.73 -4.48 -0.12
CA LEU A 131 7.99 -5.57 -0.79
C LEU A 131 6.55 -5.74 -0.27
N GLU A 132 6.27 -5.30 0.97
CA GLU A 132 4.94 -5.38 1.57
C GLU A 132 3.91 -4.43 0.91
N ALA A 133 4.40 -3.45 0.13
CA ALA A 133 3.57 -2.58 -0.69
C ALA A 133 2.99 -3.26 -1.94
N LEU A 134 3.63 -4.32 -2.45
CA LEU A 134 3.26 -4.94 -3.72
C LEU A 134 1.80 -5.40 -3.80
N PRO A 135 1.22 -6.08 -2.79
CA PRO A 135 -0.18 -6.52 -2.86
C PRO A 135 -1.17 -5.35 -3.02
N THR A 136 -0.90 -4.21 -2.38
CA THR A 136 -1.75 -3.02 -2.51
C THR A 136 -1.57 -2.36 -3.86
N LEU A 137 -0.33 -2.20 -4.33
CA LEU A 137 -0.06 -1.61 -5.66
C LEU A 137 -0.66 -2.47 -6.79
N GLU A 138 -0.52 -3.79 -6.71
CA GLU A 138 -1.08 -4.72 -7.69
C GLU A 138 -2.62 -4.67 -7.69
N ALA A 139 -3.25 -4.51 -6.53
CA ALA A 139 -4.69 -4.32 -6.42
C ALA A 139 -5.16 -3.01 -7.04
N ILE A 140 -4.46 -1.90 -6.77
CA ILE A 140 -4.77 -0.59 -7.38
C ILE A 140 -4.65 -0.67 -8.90
N LEU A 141 -3.54 -1.25 -9.39
CA LEU A 141 -3.31 -1.43 -10.82
C LEU A 141 -4.46 -2.23 -11.44
N PHE A 142 -4.90 -3.29 -10.76
CA PHE A 142 -6.01 -4.10 -11.19
C PHE A 142 -7.33 -3.32 -11.26
N ASP A 143 -7.74 -2.70 -10.16
CA ASP A 143 -9.02 -2.00 -10.06
C ASP A 143 -9.10 -0.86 -11.09
N ASN A 144 -7.96 -0.27 -11.48
CA ASN A 144 -7.90 0.85 -12.40
C ASN A 144 -7.61 0.50 -13.87
N ALA A 145 -7.10 -0.71 -14.16
CA ALA A 145 -6.76 -1.10 -15.53
C ALA A 145 -7.99 -1.14 -16.46
N THR A 146 -9.12 -1.61 -15.93
CA THR A 146 -10.40 -1.62 -16.66
C THR A 146 -10.99 -0.21 -16.79
N THR A 147 -10.86 0.61 -15.75
CA THR A 147 -11.32 2.00 -15.72
C THR A 147 -10.64 2.85 -16.79
N VAL A 148 -9.35 2.62 -17.09
CA VAL A 148 -8.64 3.33 -18.17
C VAL A 148 -9.28 3.06 -19.53
N GLN A 149 -9.65 1.80 -19.82
CA GLN A 149 -10.28 1.45 -21.09
C GLN A 149 -11.68 2.08 -21.21
N THR A 150 -12.45 2.03 -20.13
CA THR A 150 -13.79 2.65 -20.08
C THR A 150 -13.70 4.17 -20.23
N LYS A 151 -12.79 4.84 -19.52
CA LYS A 151 -12.60 6.29 -19.63
C LYS A 151 -12.11 6.71 -21.01
N LYS A 152 -11.27 5.90 -21.67
CA LYS A 152 -10.90 6.13 -23.07
C LYS A 152 -12.12 6.11 -23.98
N ALA A 153 -12.97 5.08 -23.86
CA ALA A 153 -14.18 4.97 -24.69
C ALA A 153 -15.17 6.13 -24.44
N ILE A 154 -15.30 6.58 -23.20
CA ILE A 154 -16.10 7.76 -22.84
C ILE A 154 -15.50 9.02 -23.47
N SER A 155 -14.18 9.22 -23.32
CA SER A 155 -13.48 10.37 -23.91
C SER A 155 -13.66 10.42 -25.43
N ASP A 156 -13.48 9.29 -26.12
CA ASP A 156 -13.65 9.18 -27.56
C ASP A 156 -15.12 9.44 -27.99
N ALA A 157 -16.09 8.98 -27.21
CA ALA A 157 -17.52 9.18 -27.49
C ALA A 157 -17.97 10.63 -27.24
N VAL A 158 -17.49 11.27 -26.17
CA VAL A 158 -17.80 12.67 -25.84
C VAL A 158 -17.17 13.62 -26.86
N ASP A 159 -15.93 13.35 -27.26
CA ASP A 159 -15.25 14.13 -28.31
C ASP A 159 -15.95 13.96 -29.66
N ALA A 160 -16.37 12.74 -30.02
CA ALA A 160 -17.13 12.51 -31.25
C ALA A 160 -18.53 13.18 -31.25
N ALA A 161 -19.20 13.23 -30.10
CA ALA A 161 -20.52 13.83 -29.97
C ALA A 161 -20.46 15.37 -29.90
N THR A 162 -19.43 15.91 -29.26
CA THR A 162 -19.29 17.36 -28.99
C THR A 162 -17.83 17.83 -29.15
N PRO A 163 -17.28 17.82 -30.37
CA PRO A 163 -15.88 18.14 -30.60
C PRO A 163 -15.54 19.56 -30.12
N GLY A 164 -14.47 19.68 -29.33
CA GLY A 164 -13.97 20.98 -28.83
C GLY A 164 -14.83 21.64 -27.74
N SER A 165 -15.79 20.93 -27.18
CA SER A 165 -16.56 21.38 -25.99
C SER A 165 -15.71 21.34 -24.71
N ILE A 166 -16.18 22.04 -23.67
CA ILE A 166 -15.54 22.00 -22.35
C ILE A 166 -15.65 20.58 -21.75
N GLU A 167 -16.76 19.90 -22.03
CA GLU A 167 -17.02 18.53 -21.62
C GLU A 167 -16.04 17.54 -22.25
N ALA A 168 -15.76 17.68 -23.55
CA ALA A 168 -14.73 16.89 -24.25
C ALA A 168 -13.32 17.15 -23.68
N PHE A 169 -13.02 18.41 -23.34
CA PHE A 169 -11.75 18.77 -22.70
C PHE A 169 -11.60 18.13 -21.32
N LEU A 170 -12.63 18.20 -20.47
CA LEU A 170 -12.62 17.61 -19.13
C LEU A 170 -12.52 16.08 -19.18
N ALA A 171 -13.27 15.42 -20.06
CA ALA A 171 -13.19 13.97 -20.24
C ALA A 171 -11.79 13.51 -20.68
N THR A 172 -11.16 14.28 -21.57
CA THR A 172 -9.77 14.02 -22.02
C THR A 172 -8.77 14.22 -20.89
N ALA A 173 -8.92 15.28 -20.09
CA ALA A 173 -8.04 15.57 -18.96
C ALA A 173 -8.14 14.49 -17.86
N GLU A 174 -9.36 14.05 -17.52
CA GLU A 174 -9.58 12.96 -16.56
C GLU A 174 -9.00 11.63 -17.04
N PHE A 175 -9.17 11.30 -18.33
CA PHE A 175 -8.56 10.12 -18.93
C PHE A 175 -7.02 10.20 -18.83
N GLY A 176 -6.44 11.36 -19.15
CA GLY A 176 -5.00 11.61 -19.04
C GLY A 176 -4.50 11.38 -17.62
N ALA A 177 -5.12 12.04 -16.63
CA ALA A 177 -4.76 11.91 -15.22
C ALA A 177 -4.86 10.46 -14.70
N ARG A 178 -5.93 9.74 -15.08
CA ARG A 178 -6.10 8.33 -14.72
C ARG A 178 -4.99 7.47 -15.33
N LYS A 179 -4.67 7.67 -16.61
CA LYS A 179 -3.64 6.93 -17.32
C LYS A 179 -2.26 7.16 -16.70
N GLU A 180 -1.93 8.41 -16.38
CA GLU A 180 -0.67 8.78 -15.73
C GLU A 180 -0.54 8.14 -14.35
N PHE A 181 -1.60 8.18 -13.54
CA PHE A 181 -1.60 7.53 -12.24
C PHE A 181 -1.42 6.00 -12.34
N VAL A 182 -2.11 5.35 -13.28
CA VAL A 182 -1.96 3.90 -13.51
C VAL A 182 -0.54 3.54 -13.95
N GLN A 183 0.07 4.36 -14.81
CA GLN A 183 1.46 4.18 -15.19
C GLN A 183 2.40 4.33 -13.99
N LEU A 184 2.19 5.35 -13.15
CA LEU A 184 2.97 5.55 -11.92
C LEU A 184 2.88 4.34 -10.98
N ILE A 185 1.70 3.74 -10.82
CA ILE A 185 1.53 2.51 -10.01
C ILE A 185 2.29 1.34 -10.65
N ALA A 186 2.24 1.17 -11.96
CA ALA A 186 3.00 0.14 -12.66
C ALA A 186 4.52 0.33 -12.46
N ASP A 187 5.01 1.56 -12.56
CA ASP A 187 6.41 1.91 -12.32
C ASP A 187 6.81 1.65 -10.86
N ALA A 188 5.94 2.00 -9.90
CA ALA A 188 6.14 1.70 -8.48
C ALA A 188 6.31 0.20 -8.21
N ILE A 189 5.49 -0.65 -8.84
CA ILE A 189 5.60 -2.11 -8.73
C ILE A 189 6.96 -2.60 -9.23
N VAL A 190 7.42 -2.07 -10.38
CA VAL A 190 8.72 -2.44 -10.96
C VAL A 190 9.85 -2.05 -10.02
N GLU A 191 9.86 -0.81 -9.52
CA GLU A 191 10.91 -0.32 -8.61
C GLU A 191 10.94 -1.07 -7.27
N VAL A 192 9.78 -1.40 -6.71
CA VAL A 192 9.69 -2.20 -5.48
C VAL A 192 10.20 -3.63 -5.72
N LYS A 193 9.85 -4.25 -6.86
CA LYS A 193 10.35 -5.59 -7.23
C LYS A 193 11.86 -5.60 -7.42
N ASN A 194 12.41 -4.64 -8.17
CA ASN A 194 13.85 -4.51 -8.41
C ASN A 194 14.64 -4.37 -7.11
N ARG A 195 14.07 -3.68 -6.10
CA ARG A 195 14.69 -3.56 -4.78
C ARG A 195 14.70 -4.86 -3.99
N GLY A 196 13.67 -5.69 -4.11
CA GLY A 196 13.65 -7.03 -3.50
C GLY A 196 14.56 -8.05 -4.18
N GLU A 197 14.79 -7.89 -5.49
CA GLU A 197 15.69 -8.75 -6.28
C GLU A 197 17.17 -8.34 -6.18
N SER A 198 17.45 -7.13 -5.70
CA SER A 198 18.80 -6.69 -5.41
C SER A 198 19.36 -7.49 -4.24
N PRO A 199 20.48 -8.23 -4.41
CA PRO A 199 21.02 -9.05 -3.35
C PRO A 199 21.36 -8.15 -2.15
N PRO A 200 21.10 -8.61 -0.90
CA PRO A 200 21.58 -7.89 0.27
C PRO A 200 23.08 -7.65 0.09
N LYS A 201 23.54 -6.44 0.39
CA LYS A 201 24.98 -6.13 0.52
C LYS A 201 25.51 -6.86 1.76
N ASN A 202 25.63 -8.18 1.67
CA ASN A 202 26.39 -9.10 2.51
C ASN A 202 26.28 -10.50 1.88
N PRO A 203 27.37 -11.10 1.38
CA PRO A 203 27.32 -12.42 0.82
C PRO A 203 27.34 -13.44 1.96
N VAL A 204 26.17 -13.85 2.45
CA VAL A 204 26.08 -15.15 3.11
C VAL A 204 25.89 -16.17 2.01
N SER A 205 27.01 -16.76 1.61
CA SER A 205 27.08 -17.98 0.83
C SER A 205 26.19 -19.04 1.48
N GLY A 206 25.13 -19.43 0.78
CA GLY A 206 24.25 -20.52 1.16
C GLY A 206 23.73 -21.16 -0.11
N ASN A 207 24.21 -22.37 -0.37
CA ASN A 207 23.92 -23.19 -1.54
C ASN A 207 22.44 -23.12 -1.97
N LYS A 208 22.23 -22.74 -3.23
CA LYS A 208 20.98 -23.01 -3.95
C LYS A 208 20.87 -24.52 -4.17
N SER A 209 20.22 -25.19 -3.25
CA SER A 209 19.60 -26.49 -3.50
C SER A 209 18.15 -26.25 -3.86
N GLN A 210 17.79 -26.69 -5.07
CA GLN A 210 16.42 -26.84 -5.54
C GLN A 210 15.63 -27.73 -4.57
N ASP A 211 14.74 -27.11 -3.80
CA ASP A 211 13.46 -27.68 -3.34
C ASP A 211 12.74 -26.59 -2.55
N GLN A 212 12.09 -25.65 -3.25
CA GLN A 212 11.10 -24.80 -2.61
C GLN A 212 9.85 -25.67 -2.44
N SER A 213 9.62 -26.18 -1.23
CA SER A 213 8.37 -26.83 -0.89
C SER A 213 7.22 -25.90 -1.26
N ILE A 214 6.22 -26.44 -1.96
CA ILE A 214 5.03 -25.71 -2.44
C ILE A 214 4.34 -24.89 -1.33
N GLU A 215 4.51 -25.26 -0.05
CA GLU A 215 4.01 -24.54 1.12
C GLU A 215 4.68 -23.19 1.45
N HIS A 216 5.77 -22.81 0.79
CA HIS A 216 6.54 -21.59 1.08
C HIS A 216 6.40 -20.46 0.03
N LEU A 217 5.41 -20.55 -0.84
CA LEU A 217 5.12 -19.49 -1.80
C LEU A 217 4.48 -18.26 -1.12
N PRO A 218 4.89 -17.03 -1.49
CA PRO A 218 4.50 -15.78 -0.81
C PRO A 218 2.98 -15.55 -0.79
N GLU A 219 2.23 -16.18 -1.69
CA GLU A 219 0.78 -16.02 -1.80
C GLU A 219 -0.01 -16.54 -0.59
N ILE A 220 0.44 -17.63 0.07
CA ILE A 220 -0.23 -18.12 1.29
C ILE A 220 -0.04 -17.13 2.44
N ARG A 221 1.17 -16.55 2.55
CA ARG A 221 1.45 -15.50 3.52
C ARG A 221 0.63 -14.25 3.22
N ASN A 222 0.55 -13.84 1.95
CA ASN A 222 -0.26 -12.70 1.53
C ASN A 222 -1.75 -12.90 1.86
N ALA A 223 -2.29 -14.10 1.63
CA ALA A 223 -3.66 -14.44 2.00
C ALA A 223 -3.90 -14.28 3.51
N ALA A 224 -2.99 -14.80 4.35
CA ALA A 224 -3.09 -14.63 5.81
C ALA A 224 -3.00 -13.16 6.24
N MET A 225 -2.08 -12.39 5.66
CA MET A 225 -1.94 -10.96 5.94
C MET A 225 -3.20 -10.16 5.56
N GLU A 226 -3.85 -10.51 4.46
CA GLU A 226 -5.11 -9.87 4.05
C GLU A 226 -6.28 -10.20 4.99
N LEU A 227 -6.28 -11.38 5.64
CA LEU A 227 -7.25 -11.70 6.70
C LEU A 227 -7.05 -10.79 7.92
N ASP A 228 -5.81 -10.58 8.34
CA ASP A 228 -5.50 -9.69 9.47
C ASP A 228 -5.86 -8.23 9.15
N ARG A 229 -5.55 -7.77 7.92
CA ARG A 229 -5.99 -6.45 7.43
C ARG A 229 -7.51 -6.31 7.45
N ALA A 230 -8.24 -7.30 6.95
CA ALA A 230 -9.71 -7.28 6.94
C ALA A 230 -10.30 -7.15 8.35
N ARG A 231 -9.73 -7.85 9.34
CA ARG A 231 -10.14 -7.74 10.75
C ARG A 231 -9.87 -6.35 11.33
N ASN A 232 -8.72 -5.77 11.02
CA ASN A 232 -8.38 -4.41 11.46
C ASN A 232 -9.34 -3.37 10.87
N TYR A 233 -9.68 -3.47 9.59
CA TYR A 233 -10.65 -2.57 8.95
C TYR A 233 -12.06 -2.73 9.52
N LEU A 234 -12.50 -3.97 9.81
CA LEU A 234 -13.77 -4.20 10.50
C LEU A 234 -13.79 -3.53 11.89
N ALA A 235 -12.70 -3.61 12.66
CA ALA A 235 -12.60 -2.95 13.96
C ALA A 235 -12.70 -1.41 13.85
N GLN A 236 -12.29 -0.85 12.72
CA GLN A 236 -12.40 0.58 12.40
C GLN A 236 -13.75 0.96 11.75
N SER A 237 -14.68 0.02 11.61
CA SER A 237 -15.95 0.18 10.89
C SER A 237 -15.81 0.48 9.39
N ASP A 238 -14.66 0.17 8.78
CA ASP A 238 -14.45 0.28 7.34
C ASP A 238 -14.77 -1.05 6.63
N ASN A 239 -16.07 -1.28 6.40
CA ASN A 239 -16.59 -2.51 5.82
C ASN A 239 -16.15 -2.73 4.37
N VAL A 240 -16.04 -1.65 3.59
CA VAL A 240 -15.71 -1.71 2.17
C VAL A 240 -14.26 -2.15 2.01
N THR A 241 -13.34 -1.52 2.74
CA THR A 241 -11.92 -1.87 2.67
C THR A 241 -11.66 -3.26 3.25
N ALA A 242 -12.39 -3.67 4.28
CA ALA A 242 -12.33 -5.04 4.80
C ALA A 242 -12.68 -6.09 3.72
N ILE A 243 -13.75 -5.87 2.95
CA ILE A 243 -14.18 -6.78 1.87
C ILE A 243 -13.17 -6.78 0.71
N ALA A 244 -12.64 -5.61 0.35
CA ALA A 244 -11.58 -5.50 -0.64
C ALA A 244 -10.33 -6.31 -0.22
N SER A 245 -9.93 -6.24 1.05
CA SER A 245 -8.84 -7.06 1.59
C SER A 245 -9.10 -8.56 1.45
N MET A 246 -10.29 -9.04 1.82
CA MET A 246 -10.64 -10.46 1.65
C MET A 246 -10.60 -10.92 0.19
N ARG A 247 -11.05 -10.08 -0.75
CA ARG A 247 -10.96 -10.37 -2.19
C ARG A 247 -9.50 -10.51 -2.65
N ARG A 248 -8.61 -9.63 -2.19
CA ARG A 248 -7.16 -9.73 -2.49
C ARG A 248 -6.56 -11.01 -1.93
N GLY A 249 -6.96 -11.36 -0.72
CA GLY A 249 -6.56 -12.61 -0.10
C GLY A 249 -7.05 -13.84 -0.89
N ALA A 250 -8.30 -13.83 -1.37
CA ALA A 250 -8.87 -14.84 -2.24
C ALA A 250 -8.13 -14.96 -3.58
N GLU A 251 -7.74 -13.83 -4.18
CA GLU A 251 -6.92 -13.80 -5.39
C GLU A 251 -5.55 -14.44 -5.17
N ALA A 252 -4.89 -14.16 -4.04
CA ALA A 252 -3.63 -14.79 -3.69
C ALA A 252 -3.76 -16.32 -3.61
N LEU A 253 -4.83 -16.82 -2.98
CA LEU A 253 -5.12 -18.27 -2.96
C LEU A 253 -5.37 -18.84 -4.36
N GLY A 254 -6.10 -18.12 -5.22
CA GLY A 254 -6.33 -18.51 -6.61
C GLY A 254 -5.03 -18.60 -7.41
N LYS A 255 -4.13 -17.61 -7.25
CA LYS A 255 -2.81 -17.59 -7.91
C LYS A 255 -1.95 -18.75 -7.43
N HIS A 256 -1.92 -18.99 -6.13
CA HIS A 256 -1.22 -20.13 -5.55
C HIS A 256 -1.73 -21.45 -6.14
N LEU A 257 -3.06 -21.63 -6.22
CA LEU A 257 -3.67 -22.83 -6.78
C LEU A 257 -3.29 -23.01 -8.24
N TYR A 258 -3.42 -21.97 -9.04
CA TYR A 258 -3.10 -22.00 -10.47
C TYR A 258 -1.67 -22.46 -10.74
N ARG A 259 -0.70 -22.06 -9.90
CA ARG A 259 0.67 -22.56 -9.95
C ARG A 259 0.79 -23.99 -9.46
N THR A 260 0.13 -24.30 -8.35
CA THR A 260 0.14 -25.63 -7.72
C THR A 260 -0.38 -26.72 -8.67
N VAL A 261 -1.34 -26.40 -9.53
CA VAL A 261 -1.86 -27.32 -10.55
C VAL A 261 -1.09 -27.30 -11.88
N GLY A 262 0.00 -26.54 -11.96
CA GLY A 262 0.90 -26.49 -13.13
C GLY A 262 0.34 -25.76 -14.36
N LEU A 263 -0.67 -24.91 -14.17
CA LEU A 263 -1.30 -24.20 -15.30
C LEU A 263 -0.48 -23.00 -15.77
N GLU A 264 0.36 -22.43 -14.90
CA GLU A 264 1.25 -21.31 -15.26
C GLU A 264 2.29 -21.70 -16.32
N GLU A 265 2.78 -22.94 -16.31
CA GLU A 265 3.76 -23.44 -17.29
C GLU A 265 3.25 -23.39 -18.74
N ARG A 266 1.93 -23.42 -18.94
CA ARG A 266 1.27 -23.53 -20.25
C ARG A 266 0.37 -22.34 -20.57
N GLY A 267 0.34 -21.33 -19.70
CA GLY A 267 -0.69 -20.30 -19.69
C GLY A 267 -0.19 -18.90 -19.42
N LYS A 268 -1.13 -18.01 -19.06
CA LYS A 268 -0.84 -16.64 -18.64
C LYS A 268 -0.13 -16.68 -17.28
N PRO A 269 0.90 -15.85 -17.04
CA PRO A 269 1.53 -15.72 -15.72
C PRO A 269 0.50 -15.37 -14.64
N ALA A 270 0.53 -16.08 -13.51
CA ALA A 270 -0.48 -15.97 -12.45
C ALA A 270 -0.52 -14.56 -11.85
N ASN A 271 0.63 -13.87 -11.80
CA ASN A 271 0.72 -12.48 -11.35
C ASN A 271 -0.04 -11.47 -12.24
N LYS A 272 -0.38 -11.84 -13.48
CA LYS A 272 -1.20 -11.05 -14.40
C LYS A 272 -2.66 -11.48 -14.42
N MET A 273 -3.03 -12.50 -13.65
CA MET A 273 -4.37 -13.06 -13.60
C MET A 273 -5.12 -12.54 -12.40
N LEU A 274 -6.37 -12.17 -12.64
CA LEU A 274 -7.30 -11.65 -11.65
C LEU A 274 -8.07 -12.80 -11.03
N LEU A 275 -8.69 -12.61 -9.87
CA LEU A 275 -9.52 -13.65 -9.28
C LEU A 275 -10.60 -14.16 -10.27
N ASN A 276 -11.25 -13.28 -11.04
CA ASN A 276 -12.16 -13.68 -12.13
C ASN A 276 -11.50 -14.56 -13.21
N ASP A 277 -10.26 -14.27 -13.61
CA ASP A 277 -9.50 -15.09 -14.58
C ASP A 277 -9.14 -16.45 -13.98
N LEU A 278 -8.90 -16.48 -12.66
CA LEU A 278 -8.50 -17.65 -11.89
C LEU A 278 -9.70 -18.55 -11.54
N MET A 279 -10.94 -18.03 -11.59
CA MET A 279 -12.13 -18.81 -11.28
C MET A 279 -12.31 -20.03 -12.18
N LYS A 280 -11.98 -19.93 -13.47
CA LYS A 280 -12.08 -21.06 -14.39
C LYS A 280 -11.09 -22.19 -14.00
N PRO A 281 -9.78 -21.91 -13.85
CA PRO A 281 -8.83 -22.84 -13.25
C PRO A 281 -9.27 -23.45 -11.92
N VAL A 282 -9.82 -22.65 -11.01
CA VAL A 282 -10.33 -23.09 -9.70
C VAL A 282 -11.45 -24.11 -9.89
N LYS A 283 -12.43 -23.82 -10.76
CA LYS A 283 -13.57 -24.70 -11.06
C LYS A 283 -13.13 -26.05 -11.60
N ASP A 284 -12.16 -26.01 -12.52
CA ASP A 284 -11.65 -27.19 -13.23
C ASP A 284 -10.65 -28.00 -12.39
N SER A 285 -10.28 -27.54 -11.19
CA SER A 285 -9.30 -28.20 -10.30
C SER A 285 -9.94 -29.18 -9.30
N ASN A 286 -9.08 -30.00 -8.69
CA ASN A 286 -9.44 -30.99 -7.67
C ASN A 286 -9.51 -30.44 -6.23
N VAL A 287 -9.58 -29.11 -6.06
CA VAL A 287 -9.84 -28.52 -4.74
C VAL A 287 -11.26 -28.84 -4.27
N PRO A 288 -11.54 -28.82 -2.95
CA PRO A 288 -12.89 -29.07 -2.44
C PRO A 288 -13.92 -28.12 -3.05
N ASP A 289 -15.10 -28.62 -3.41
CA ASP A 289 -16.14 -27.79 -4.03
C ASP A 289 -16.61 -26.66 -3.10
N VAL A 290 -16.59 -26.89 -1.79
CA VAL A 290 -16.87 -25.86 -0.79
C VAL A 290 -15.88 -24.70 -0.90
N PHE A 291 -14.60 -24.97 -1.12
CA PHE A 291 -13.59 -23.92 -1.34
C PHE A 291 -13.88 -23.12 -2.62
N LYS A 292 -14.32 -23.80 -3.69
CA LYS A 292 -14.70 -23.12 -4.95
C LYS A 292 -15.87 -22.16 -4.72
N LEU A 293 -16.89 -22.60 -3.98
CA LEU A 293 -18.04 -21.77 -3.61
C LEU A 293 -17.65 -20.58 -2.74
N CYS A 294 -16.70 -20.76 -1.81
CA CYS A 294 -16.16 -19.67 -1.01
C CYS A 294 -15.49 -18.61 -1.90
N LEU A 295 -14.62 -19.01 -2.83
CA LEU A 295 -13.96 -18.07 -3.75
C LEU A 295 -14.95 -17.33 -4.66
N GLU A 296 -15.98 -18.02 -5.17
CA GLU A 296 -17.06 -17.38 -5.94
C GLU A 296 -17.80 -16.32 -5.12
N SER A 297 -18.12 -16.64 -3.87
CA SER A 297 -18.80 -15.73 -2.96
C SER A 297 -17.94 -14.50 -2.66
N LEU A 298 -16.65 -14.69 -2.36
CA LEU A 298 -15.69 -13.61 -2.10
C LEU A 298 -15.51 -12.71 -3.33
N GLN A 299 -15.48 -13.30 -4.53
CA GLN A 299 -15.44 -12.56 -5.79
C GLN A 299 -16.72 -11.73 -6.01
N LEU A 300 -17.89 -12.29 -5.68
CA LEU A 300 -19.17 -11.60 -5.81
C LEU A 300 -19.28 -10.41 -4.85
N PHE A 301 -18.98 -10.60 -3.56
CA PHE A 301 -18.96 -9.51 -2.58
C PHE A 301 -17.88 -8.47 -2.87
N GLY A 302 -16.71 -8.91 -3.35
CA GLY A 302 -15.64 -8.02 -3.79
C GLY A 302 -16.06 -7.11 -4.95
N ASN A 303 -16.76 -7.65 -5.95
CA ASN A 303 -17.30 -6.83 -7.05
C ASN A 303 -18.39 -5.86 -6.57
N PHE A 304 -19.21 -6.28 -5.62
CA PHE A 304 -20.23 -5.44 -5.00
C PHE A 304 -19.59 -4.24 -4.27
N SER A 305 -18.43 -4.42 -3.63
CA SER A 305 -17.70 -3.32 -2.97
C SER A 305 -16.97 -2.37 -3.92
N SER A 306 -16.54 -2.82 -5.12
CA SER A 306 -15.62 -2.06 -5.98
C SER A 306 -16.27 -1.37 -7.19
N HIS A 307 -17.47 -1.79 -7.59
CA HIS A 307 -18.12 -1.34 -8.83
C HIS A 307 -19.48 -0.68 -8.64
N ASP A 308 -19.85 -0.35 -7.41
CA ASP A 308 -21.21 0.11 -7.12
C ASP A 308 -21.40 1.59 -7.47
N GLN A 309 -22.05 1.82 -8.61
CA GLN A 309 -22.49 3.15 -9.07
C GLN A 309 -23.78 3.61 -8.38
N ASP A 310 -24.46 2.75 -7.60
CA ASP A 310 -25.81 2.99 -7.08
C ASP A 310 -25.91 3.10 -5.54
N GLY A 311 -24.77 3.18 -4.82
CA GLY A 311 -24.78 3.39 -3.37
C GLY A 311 -25.00 2.12 -2.52
N GLY A 312 -24.96 0.92 -3.10
CA GLY A 312 -25.16 -0.32 -2.34
C GLY A 312 -24.07 -0.65 -1.31
N HIS A 313 -22.95 0.09 -1.27
CA HIS A 313 -22.03 0.07 -0.13
C HIS A 313 -22.70 0.48 1.20
N ASP A 314 -23.80 1.25 1.17
CA ASP A 314 -24.61 1.57 2.34
C ASP A 314 -25.27 0.33 2.96
N HIS A 315 -25.38 -0.77 2.20
CA HIS A 315 -25.91 -2.04 2.69
C HIS A 315 -24.84 -2.94 3.31
N LEU A 316 -23.55 -2.62 3.13
CA LEU A 316 -22.44 -3.35 3.76
C LEU A 316 -22.25 -2.85 5.20
N ASN A 317 -22.86 -3.59 6.13
CA ASN A 317 -22.71 -3.36 7.56
C ASN A 317 -21.74 -4.37 8.20
N ALA A 318 -21.31 -4.08 9.43
CA ALA A 318 -20.35 -4.88 10.18
C ALA A 318 -20.74 -6.37 10.26
N ARG A 319 -22.04 -6.68 10.38
CA ARG A 319 -22.53 -8.06 10.46
C ARG A 319 -22.32 -8.84 9.15
N ILE A 320 -22.54 -8.19 8.00
CA ILE A 320 -22.29 -8.81 6.70
C ILE A 320 -20.78 -8.99 6.50
N THR A 321 -19.98 -7.97 6.81
CA THR A 321 -18.52 -8.03 6.72
C THR A 321 -17.94 -9.14 7.60
N GLU A 322 -18.40 -9.27 8.84
CA GLU A 322 -17.98 -10.33 9.77
C GLU A 322 -18.30 -11.72 9.22
N ALA A 323 -19.49 -11.92 8.64
CA ALA A 323 -19.85 -13.18 8.00
C ALA A 323 -18.94 -13.52 6.81
N ILE A 324 -18.52 -12.52 6.02
CA ILE A 324 -17.59 -12.72 4.90
C ILE A 324 -16.17 -12.99 5.44
N ILE A 325 -15.74 -12.38 6.54
CA ILE A 325 -14.45 -12.69 7.20
C ILE A 325 -14.42 -14.14 7.66
N ILE A 326 -15.50 -14.64 8.28
CA ILE A 326 -15.62 -16.05 8.67
C ILE A 326 -15.53 -16.95 7.43
N LEU A 327 -16.25 -16.60 6.36
CA LEU A 327 -16.17 -17.35 5.10
C LEU A 327 -14.74 -17.38 4.54
N TYR A 328 -14.03 -16.26 4.61
CA TYR A 328 -12.66 -16.16 4.13
C TYR A 328 -11.68 -16.99 4.99
N GLU A 329 -11.81 -16.92 6.31
CA GLU A 329 -11.03 -17.72 7.26
C GLU A 329 -11.22 -19.23 7.04
N GLU A 330 -12.47 -19.65 6.87
CA GLU A 330 -12.80 -21.04 6.53
C GLU A 330 -12.19 -21.46 5.19
N SER A 331 -12.25 -20.58 4.18
CA SER A 331 -11.66 -20.86 2.87
C SER A 331 -10.14 -21.03 2.94
N LEU A 332 -9.46 -20.20 3.73
CA LEU A 332 -8.02 -20.28 3.97
C LEU A 332 -7.66 -21.59 4.69
N GLY A 333 -8.41 -21.95 5.74
CA GLY A 333 -8.21 -23.20 6.48
C GLY A 333 -8.44 -24.45 5.62
N MET A 334 -9.50 -24.48 4.82
CA MET A 334 -9.78 -25.56 3.87
C MET A 334 -8.65 -25.72 2.86
N TYR A 335 -8.17 -24.60 2.30
CA TYR A 335 -7.12 -24.61 1.30
C TYR A 335 -5.78 -25.11 1.86
N GLN A 336 -5.38 -24.61 3.04
CA GLN A 336 -4.18 -25.07 3.73
C GLN A 336 -4.24 -26.57 4.08
N ASN A 337 -5.41 -27.05 4.54
CA ASN A 337 -5.61 -28.47 4.82
C ASN A 337 -5.53 -29.33 3.56
N TRP A 338 -6.09 -28.86 2.43
CA TRP A 338 -6.00 -29.54 1.15
C TRP A 338 -4.56 -29.66 0.65
N ILE A 339 -3.75 -28.60 0.80
CA ILE A 339 -2.31 -28.64 0.47
C ILE A 339 -1.59 -29.68 1.36
N ARG A 340 -1.80 -29.63 2.68
CA ARG A 340 -1.14 -30.50 3.66
C ARG A 340 -1.49 -31.98 3.52
N THR A 341 -2.73 -32.30 3.20
CA THR A 341 -3.23 -33.69 3.13
C THR A 341 -2.88 -34.40 1.82
N GLY A 342 -2.25 -33.69 0.89
CA GLY A 342 -1.65 -34.26 -0.31
C GLY A 342 -2.53 -34.08 -1.54
N ASN A 343 -2.01 -33.28 -2.46
CA ASN A 343 -2.53 -33.12 -3.81
C ASN A 343 -2.49 -34.48 -4.55
N PRO A 344 -3.63 -35.05 -4.99
CA PRO A 344 -3.64 -36.35 -5.68
C PRO A 344 -2.83 -36.35 -7.00
N SER A 345 -2.44 -35.19 -7.54
CA SER A 345 -1.56 -35.10 -8.72
C SER A 345 -0.06 -35.21 -8.42
N ALA A 346 0.38 -35.13 -7.15
CA ALA A 346 1.79 -35.27 -6.76
C ALA A 346 2.22 -36.73 -6.55
N LYS A 347 1.29 -37.70 -6.55
CA LYS A 347 1.58 -39.14 -6.45
C LYS A 347 1.71 -39.85 -7.80
N SER A 348 1.68 -39.12 -8.92
CA SER A 348 1.74 -39.70 -10.28
C SER A 348 2.78 -39.04 -11.19
N ARG A 349 3.97 -38.74 -10.67
CA ARG A 349 5.17 -38.54 -11.49
C ARG A 349 6.31 -39.39 -10.97
#